data_AF-A0A1F3NQN4-F1
#
_entry.id   AF-A0A1F3NQN4-F1
#
_cell.length_a   1.000
_cell.length_b   1.000
_cell.length_c   1.000
_cell.angle_alpha   90.00
_cell.angle_beta   90.00
_cell.angle_gamma   90.00
#
_symmetry.space_group_name_H-M   'P 1'
#
loop_
_entity.id
_entity.type
_entity.pdbx_description
1 polymer ?
#
loop_
_entity_poly.entity_id
_entity_poly.type
_entity_poly.pdbx_seq_one_letter_code
_entity_poly.pdbx_strand_id
1 'polypeptide(L)'
;MINSKNVVVDHIWLWRADHVKKHEAWGVGIYNYFPRVSAIVDNAIETPLLLENSIHHKIIFWLNGNPDSIVRSIINGKGGPVTQSVRKATMK
;
A
#
# COMPACT_ATOMS: atom_id res chain seq x y z
N MET A 1 -6.22 -10.67 19.05
CA MET A 1 -5.05 -9.83 19.40
C MET A 1 -3.84 -10.39 18.68
N ILE A 2 -3.34 -9.74 17.62
CA ILE A 2 -2.06 -10.12 17.00
C ILE A 2 -1.01 -9.11 17.45
N ASN A 3 -0.04 -9.63 18.19
CA ASN A 3 1.12 -8.92 18.72
C ASN A 3 2.18 -8.83 17.61
N SER A 4 2.34 -7.66 17.00
CA SER A 4 3.37 -7.39 15.98
C SER A 4 4.46 -6.54 16.61
N LYS A 5 5.53 -7.18 17.09
CA LYS A 5 6.81 -6.51 17.32
C LYS A 5 7.68 -6.81 16.11
N ASN A 6 7.86 -5.78 15.28
CA ASN A 6 8.72 -5.75 14.11
C ASN A 6 8.23 -6.57 12.91
N VAL A 7 7.19 -6.08 12.25
CA VAL A 7 6.90 -6.44 10.85
C VAL A 7 7.38 -5.28 9.98
N VAL A 8 8.49 -5.50 9.29
CA VAL A 8 8.89 -4.68 8.14
C VAL A 8 8.41 -5.45 6.91
N VAL A 9 7.26 -5.05 6.35
CA VAL A 9 6.91 -5.44 4.98
C VAL A 9 7.61 -4.43 4.08
N ASP A 10 8.88 -4.69 3.77
CA ASP A 10 9.59 -4.05 2.66
C ASP A 10 9.63 -5.05 1.50
N HIS A 11 9.19 -4.61 0.32
CA HIS A 11 9.32 -5.30 -0.97
C HIS A 11 9.14 -6.83 -0.96
N ILE A 12 8.00 -7.34 -0.49
CA ILE A 12 7.55 -8.66 -0.95
C ILE A 12 6.94 -8.46 -2.33
N TRP A 13 7.78 -8.64 -3.34
CA TRP A 13 7.36 -8.63 -4.73
C TRP A 13 6.21 -9.63 -4.97
N LEU A 14 5.10 -9.13 -5.51
CA LEU A 14 3.88 -9.87 -5.81
C LEU A 14 3.94 -10.69 -7.10
N TRP A 15 5.11 -10.94 -7.70
CA TRP A 15 5.22 -11.81 -8.88
C TRP A 15 4.72 -13.25 -8.64
N ARG A 16 4.53 -13.70 -7.40
CA ARG A 16 3.87 -14.98 -7.10
C ARG A 16 2.35 -14.92 -6.96
N ALA A 17 1.76 -13.73 -6.99
CA ALA A 17 0.32 -13.57 -6.88
C ALA A 17 -0.40 -13.62 -8.23
N ASP A 18 0.29 -13.47 -9.36
CA ASP A 18 -0.27 -13.66 -10.70
C ASP A 18 -0.99 -15.02 -10.90
N HIS A 19 -0.57 -16.06 -10.17
CA HIS A 19 -1.21 -17.37 -10.15
C HIS A 19 -2.33 -17.52 -9.10
N VAL A 20 -2.53 -16.53 -8.22
CA VAL A 20 -3.56 -16.55 -7.18
C VAL A 20 -4.90 -16.22 -7.82
N LYS A 21 -5.84 -17.15 -7.70
CA LYS A 21 -7.19 -17.02 -8.29
C LYS A 21 -8.26 -16.60 -7.28
N LYS A 22 -7.96 -16.71 -5.98
CA LYS A 22 -8.89 -16.38 -4.90
C LYS A 22 -8.11 -15.82 -3.72
N HIS A 23 -8.50 -14.64 -3.27
CA HIS A 23 -8.03 -13.99 -2.06
C HIS A 23 -9.09 -12.97 -1.63
N GLU A 24 -9.26 -12.76 -0.35
CA GLU A 24 -10.23 -11.81 0.20
C GLU A 24 -9.60 -11.14 1.42
N ALA A 25 -9.74 -9.83 1.52
CA ALA A 25 -9.20 -9.04 2.62
C ALA A 25 -10.12 -7.86 2.96
N TRP A 26 -10.32 -7.60 4.26
CA TRP A 26 -11.15 -6.49 4.74
C TRP A 26 -10.37 -5.62 5.71
N GLY A 27 -10.40 -4.30 5.50
CA GLY A 27 -9.74 -3.33 6.38
C GLY A 27 -8.23 -3.35 6.26
N VAL A 28 -7.72 -3.04 5.06
CA VAL A 28 -6.28 -3.09 4.76
C VAL A 28 -5.66 -1.71 4.93
N GLY A 29 -4.61 -1.62 5.77
CA GLY A 29 -3.86 -0.39 6.01
C GLY A 29 -2.39 -0.51 5.63
N ILE A 30 -1.89 0.38 4.77
CA ILE A 30 -0.47 0.51 4.43
C ILE A 30 0.08 1.81 5.03
N TYR A 31 1.18 1.72 5.78
CA TYR A 31 1.80 2.87 6.43
C TYR A 31 3.23 3.05 5.94
N ASN A 32 3.51 4.21 5.35
CA ASN A 32 4.75 4.47 4.62
C ASN A 32 5.65 5.39 5.43
N TYR A 33 6.92 4.99 5.62
CA TYR A 33 7.93 5.77 6.33
C TYR A 33 9.29 5.65 5.63
N PHE A 34 9.72 6.71 4.93
CA PHE A 34 10.95 6.72 4.14
C PHE A 34 11.91 7.79 4.67
N PRO A 35 12.65 7.55 5.76
CA PRO A 35 13.38 8.62 6.46
C PRO A 35 14.63 9.11 5.74
N ARG A 36 15.25 8.26 4.89
CA ARG A 36 16.61 8.51 4.35
C ARG A 36 16.67 8.55 2.83
N VAL A 37 15.59 8.21 2.14
CA VAL A 37 15.54 8.09 0.68
C VAL A 37 14.31 8.81 0.15
N SER A 38 14.43 9.43 -1.02
CA SER A 38 13.26 9.83 -1.81
C SER A 38 12.74 8.57 -2.49
N ALA A 39 11.63 8.04 -1.99
CA ALA A 39 10.99 6.85 -2.53
C ALA A 39 9.77 7.26 -3.37
N ILE A 40 9.76 6.86 -4.65
CA ILE A 40 8.58 6.95 -5.51
C ILE A 40 8.02 5.54 -5.64
N VAL A 41 6.83 5.32 -5.09
CA VAL A 41 6.13 4.03 -5.11
C VAL A 41 4.89 4.18 -5.98
N ASP A 42 4.77 3.37 -7.03
CA ASP A 42 3.64 3.48 -7.96
C ASP A 42 2.33 2.97 -7.32
N ASN A 43 2.42 1.86 -6.58
CA ASN A 43 1.27 1.20 -5.96
C ASN A 43 1.58 0.83 -4.51
N ALA A 44 0.69 1.17 -3.58
CA ALA A 44 0.76 0.65 -2.22
C ALA A 44 0.37 -0.84 -2.13
N ILE A 45 -0.51 -1.29 -3.02
CA ILE A 45 -1.00 -2.66 -3.15
C ILE A 45 -0.95 -3.06 -4.62
N GLU A 46 -0.44 -4.23 -4.93
CA GLU A 46 -0.59 -4.83 -6.24
C GLU A 46 -1.33 -6.17 -6.13
N THR A 47 -2.25 -6.42 -7.07
CA THR A 47 -2.96 -7.69 -7.15
C THR A 47 -3.15 -8.05 -8.62
N PRO A 48 -3.37 -9.32 -8.96
CA PRO A 48 -4.09 -9.66 -10.18
C PRO A 48 -5.36 -8.82 -10.30
N LEU A 49 -5.67 -8.33 -11.49
CA LEU A 49 -6.85 -7.49 -11.72
C LEU A 49 -8.15 -8.19 -11.27
N LEU A 50 -8.21 -9.51 -11.40
CA LEU A 50 -9.34 -10.33 -10.96
C LEU A 50 -9.58 -10.31 -9.43
N LEU A 51 -8.59 -9.91 -8.64
CA LEU A 51 -8.65 -9.83 -7.17
C LEU A 51 -8.72 -8.40 -6.63
N GLU A 52 -8.69 -7.38 -7.50
CA GLU A 52 -8.66 -5.99 -7.02
C GLU A 52 -9.88 -5.63 -6.17
N ASN A 53 -11.06 -6.13 -6.59
CA ASN A 53 -12.33 -5.90 -5.90
C ASN A 53 -12.53 -6.80 -4.67
N SER A 54 -11.66 -7.77 -4.44
CA SER A 54 -11.70 -8.62 -3.24
C SER A 54 -10.82 -8.08 -2.10
N ILE A 55 -10.24 -6.89 -2.29
CA ILE A 55 -9.62 -6.12 -1.22
C ILE A 55 -10.62 -5.03 -0.84
N HIS A 56 -11.17 -5.05 0.35
CA HIS A 56 -12.22 -4.13 0.79
C HIS A 56 -11.68 -3.15 1.84
N HIS A 57 -12.06 -1.88 1.74
CA HIS A 57 -11.71 -0.83 2.69
C HIS A 57 -10.19 -0.69 2.87
N LYS A 58 -9.57 -0.04 1.89
CA LYS A 58 -8.13 0.22 1.83
C LYS A 58 -7.82 1.63 2.34
N ILE A 59 -6.77 1.76 3.12
CA ILE A 59 -6.19 3.03 3.54
C ILE A 59 -4.68 2.99 3.35
N ILE A 60 -4.13 4.08 2.82
CA ILE A 60 -2.69 4.33 2.81
C ILE A 60 -2.41 5.61 3.60
N PHE A 61 -1.35 5.59 4.39
CA PHE A 61 -0.98 6.72 5.23
C PHE A 61 0.51 7.01 5.17
N TRP A 62 0.87 8.30 5.12
CA TRP A 62 2.26 8.77 5.15
C TRP A 62 2.66 9.15 6.58
N LEU A 63 3.56 8.35 7.17
CA LEU A 63 3.98 8.43 8.57
C LEU A 63 5.11 9.42 8.83
N ASN A 64 5.47 10.26 7.85
CA ASN A 64 6.65 11.12 7.84
C ASN A 64 7.85 10.53 7.08
N GLY A 65 8.90 11.32 6.90
CA GLY A 65 10.11 10.93 6.20
C GLY A 65 10.58 12.00 5.23
N ASN A 66 11.32 11.59 4.21
CA ASN A 66 11.80 12.47 3.16
C ASN A 66 10.60 13.11 2.43
N PRO A 67 10.56 14.46 2.31
CA PRO A 67 9.44 15.19 1.71
C PRO A 67 9.21 14.86 0.23
N ASP A 68 10.25 14.40 -0.46
CA ASP A 68 10.20 14.02 -1.88
C ASP A 68 9.66 12.60 -2.09
N SER A 69 9.25 11.90 -1.01
CA SER A 69 8.65 10.57 -1.13
C SER A 69 7.17 10.65 -1.49
N ILE A 70 6.75 9.78 -2.40
CA ILE A 70 5.40 9.74 -2.95
C ILE A 70 4.96 8.28 -3.07
N VAL A 71 3.72 8.00 -2.67
CA VAL A 71 3.00 6.78 -3.08
C VAL A 71 1.89 7.21 -4.01
N ARG A 72 1.92 6.79 -5.28
CA ARG A 72 1.06 7.36 -6.32
C ARG A 72 -0.38 6.86 -6.25
N SER A 73 -0.59 5.62 -5.82
CA SER A 73 -1.92 5.01 -5.80
C SER A 73 -2.08 3.99 -4.68
N ILE A 74 -3.34 3.67 -4.35
CA ILE A 74 -3.71 2.71 -3.33
C ILE A 74 -3.54 1.28 -3.84
N ILE A 75 -4.07 0.98 -5.03
CA ILE A 75 -4.04 -0.38 -5.60
C ILE A 75 -4.03 -0.33 -7.13
N ASN A 76 -3.11 -1.03 -7.79
CA ASN A 76 -3.07 -1.18 -9.26
C ASN A 76 -3.32 0.13 -10.05
N GLY A 77 -2.72 1.25 -9.63
CA GLY A 77 -2.88 2.57 -10.27
C GLY A 77 -4.15 3.32 -9.88
N LYS A 78 -4.97 2.79 -8.96
CA LYS A 78 -6.25 3.37 -8.51
C LYS A 78 -6.16 3.89 -7.07
N GLY A 79 -6.98 4.91 -6.80
CA GLY A 79 -6.98 5.61 -5.53
C GLY A 79 -5.98 6.77 -5.51
N GLY A 80 -6.19 7.72 -4.59
CA GLY A 80 -5.37 8.93 -4.49
C GLY A 80 -3.97 8.66 -3.94
N PRO A 81 -3.00 9.56 -4.23
CA PRO A 81 -1.64 9.43 -3.73
C PRO A 81 -1.53 9.83 -2.25
N VAL A 82 -0.39 9.48 -1.63
CA VAL A 82 0.07 10.13 -0.40
C VAL A 82 1.46 10.74 -0.57
N THR A 83 1.64 11.91 0.05
CA THR A 83 2.84 12.73 0.06
C THR A 83 3.00 13.39 1.44
N GLN A 84 4.01 14.24 1.61
CA GLN A 84 4.13 15.06 2.83
C GLN A 84 2.89 15.92 3.10
N SER A 85 2.31 16.53 2.05
CA SER A 85 1.16 17.43 2.17
C SER A 85 -0.18 16.70 2.20
N VAL A 86 -0.27 15.53 1.55
CA VAL A 86 -1.48 14.70 1.51
C VAL A 86 -1.19 13.39 2.20
N ARG A 87 -1.44 13.33 3.51
CA ARG A 87 -0.94 12.22 4.34
C ARG A 87 -1.83 10.97 4.36
N LYS A 88 -3.02 11.02 3.77
CA LYS A 88 -4.00 9.93 3.82
C LYS A 88 -4.76 9.82 2.50
N ALA A 89 -4.91 8.59 2.01
CA ALA A 89 -5.87 8.26 0.96
C ALA A 89 -6.63 6.97 1.32
N THR A 90 -7.90 6.89 0.94
CA THR A 90 -8.79 5.76 1.24
C THR A 90 -9.57 5.33 0.00
N MET A 91 -9.87 4.05 -0.12
CA MET A 91 -10.69 3.48 -1.18
C MET A 91 -11.53 2.33 -0.64
N LYS A 92 -12.80 2.25 -1.03
CA LYS A 92 -13.65 1.10 -0.66
C LYS A 92 -13.24 -0.13 -1.43
#